data_AF-R8HBU1-F1
#
_entry.id   AF-R8HBU1-F1
#
_cell.length_a   1.000
_cell.length_b   1.000
_cell.length_c   1.000
_cell.angle_alpha   90.00
_cell.angle_beta   90.00
_cell.angle_gamma   90.00
#
_symmetry.space_group_name_H-M   'P 1'
#
loop_
_entity.id
_entity.type
_entity.pdbx_description
1 polymer ?
#
loop_
_entity_poly.entity_id
_entity_poly.type
_entity_poly.pdbx_seq_one_letter_code
_entity_poly.pdbx_strand_id
1 'polypeptide(L)' 'MILKLLFILLGVVLVAWGIYRMKTDDAFVGKTQKRKNLFNLLILGQASGIGQLLSGILCIILGIVSFIIK' A
#
# COMPACT_ATOMS: atom_id res chain seq x y z
N MET A 1 -24.31 -1.63 -0.81
CA MET A 1 -23.65 -0.33 -1.08
C MET A 1 -22.68 0.09 0.03
N ILE A 2 -23.04 -0.04 1.30
CA ILE A 2 -22.18 0.34 2.44
C ILE A 2 -20.79 -0.35 2.42
N LEU A 3 -20.75 -1.62 2.03
CA LEU A 3 -19.51 -2.41 1.97
C LEU A 3 -18.52 -1.88 0.92
N LYS A 4 -19.01 -1.43 -0.23
CA LYS A 4 -18.19 -0.86 -1.31
C LYS A 4 -17.58 0.48 -0.88
N LEU A 5 -18.34 1.28 -0.12
CA LEU A 5 -17.88 2.55 0.47
C LEU A 5 -16.79 2.33 1.54
N LEU A 6 -17.00 1.36 2.44
CA LEU A 6 -16.00 0.98 3.44
C LEU A 6 -14.71 0.50 2.78
N PHE A 7 -14.80 -0.25 1.67
CA PHE A 7 -13.64 -0.75 0.93
C PHE A 7 -12.77 0.38 0.35
N ILE A 8 -13.40 1.40 -0.24
CA ILE A 8 -12.71 2.57 -0.77
C ILE A 8 -12.07 3.37 0.37
N LEU A 9 -12.78 3.54 1.48
CA LEU A 9 -12.28 4.26 2.65
C LEU A 9 -11.07 3.55 3.27
N LEU A 10 -11.10 2.22 3.34
CA LEU A 10 -9.97 1.38 3.74
C LEU A 10 -8.78 1.55 2.79
N GLY A 11 -9.03 1.60 1.48
CA GLY A 11 -8.01 1.87 0.47
C GLY A 11 -7.31 3.22 0.65
N VAL A 12 -8.07 4.29 0.92
CA VAL A 12 -7.50 5.63 1.19
C VAL A 12 -6.66 5.64 2.45
N VAL A 13 -7.13 5.00 3.53
CA VAL A 13 -6.37 4.87 4.78
C VAL A 13 -5.07 4.08 4.56
N LEU A 14 -5.12 2.99 3.79
CA LEU A 14 -3.95 2.19 3.43
C LEU A 14 -2.92 2.98 2.62
N VAL A 15 -3.37 3.81 1.66
CA VAL A 15 -2.48 4.69 0.90
C VAL A 15 -1.83 5.73 1.80
N ALA A 16 -2.62 6.42 2.63
CA ALA A 16 -2.11 7.43 3.55
C ALA A 16 -1.11 6.84 4.56
N TRP A 17 -1.42 5.66 5.10
CA TRP A 17 -0.55 4.94 6.03
C TRP A 17 0.72 4.41 5.34
N GLY A 18 0.60 3.92 4.10
CA GLY A 18 1.74 3.51 3.28
C GLY A 18 2.71 4.66 3.00
N ILE A 19 2.18 5.85 2.67
CA ILE A 19 2.98 7.08 2.50
C ILE A 19 3.67 7.47 3.82
N TYR A 20 2.94 7.44 4.94
CA TYR A 20 3.50 7.74 6.25
C TYR A 20 4.63 6.78 6.64
N ARG A 21 4.44 5.47 6.43
CA ARG A 21 5.45 4.42 6.62
C ARG A 21 6.68 4.65 5.75
N MET A 22 6.51 4.93 4.46
CA MET A 22 7.64 5.24 3.57
C MET A 22 8.47 6.43 4.05
N LYS A 23 7.80 7.45 4.61
CA LYS A 23 8.45 8.66 5.12
C LYS A 23 9.15 8.41 6.47
N THR A 24 8.63 7.50 7.28
CA THR A 24 9.15 7.19 8.62
C THR A 24 10.25 6.12 8.58
N ASP A 25 10.16 5.16 7.65
CA ASP A 25 11.09 4.05 7.50
C ASP A 25 12.34 4.42 6.65
N ASP A 26 12.56 5.70 6.28
CA ASP A 26 13.69 6.17 5.45
C ASP A 26 13.94 5.32 4.19
N ALA A 27 12.86 4.75 3.62
CA ALA A 27 12.93 3.77 2.54
C ALA A 27 13.54 4.33 1.23
N PHE A 28 13.67 5.66 1.14
CA PHE A 28 14.22 6.36 -0.01
C PHE A 28 15.67 6.86 0.15
N VAL A 29 16.24 7.03 1.35
CA VAL A 29 17.52 7.77 1.54
C VAL A 29 18.57 7.10 2.47
N GLY A 30 18.30 5.93 3.07
CA GLY A 30 19.28 5.23 3.91
C GLY A 30 20.44 4.57 3.13
N LYS A 31 21.67 5.11 3.25
CA LYS A 31 22.96 4.54 2.78
C LYS A 31 23.09 3.01 3.01
N THR A 32 23.53 2.27 1.98
CA THR A 32 24.38 1.06 2.09
C THR A 32 23.77 -0.28 2.61
N GLN A 33 22.68 -0.81 2.05
CA GLN A 33 22.29 -2.25 2.23
C GLN A 33 21.44 -2.84 1.07
N LYS A 34 21.69 -2.47 -0.21
CA LYS A 34 20.80 -2.81 -1.34
C LYS A 34 20.52 -4.32 -1.58
N ARG A 35 21.32 -5.26 -1.05
CA ARG A 35 21.13 -6.71 -1.31
C ARG A 35 20.28 -7.46 -0.25
N LYS A 36 20.30 -7.06 1.02
CA LYS A 36 19.45 -7.68 2.06
C LYS A 36 18.03 -7.08 2.11
N ASN A 37 17.84 -5.87 1.58
CA ASN A 37 16.55 -5.18 1.62
C ASN A 37 15.56 -5.63 0.53
N LEU A 38 16.03 -6.19 -0.60
CA LEU A 38 15.16 -6.67 -1.69
C LEU A 38 14.45 -7.98 -1.33
N PHE A 39 15.14 -8.91 -0.67
CA PHE A 39 14.52 -10.11 -0.09
C PHE A 39 13.60 -9.76 1.08
N ASN A 40 13.99 -8.81 1.93
CA ASN A 40 13.12 -8.28 2.99
C ASN A 40 11.88 -7.58 2.41
N LEU A 41 12.01 -6.88 1.28
CA LEU A 41 10.90 -6.31 0.52
C LEU A 41 10.13 -7.37 -0.29
N LEU A 42 10.61 -8.60 -0.44
CA LEU A 42 9.86 -9.68 -1.09
C LEU A 42 9.09 -10.49 -0.04
N ILE A 43 9.69 -10.72 1.13
CA ILE A 43 9.11 -11.46 2.25
C ILE A 43 8.18 -10.57 3.10
N LEU A 44 8.59 -9.34 3.42
CA LEU A 44 7.80 -8.33 4.14
C LEU A 44 7.28 -7.23 3.19
N GLY A 45 7.36 -7.44 1.87
CA GLY A 45 6.98 -6.48 0.84
C GLY A 45 5.59 -5.91 0.95
N GLN A 46 4.61 -6.78 1.17
CA GLN A 46 3.22 -6.37 1.37
C GLN A 46 3.04 -5.51 2.62
N ALA A 47 3.78 -5.81 3.69
CA ALA A 47 3.72 -5.05 4.93
C ALA A 47 4.55 -3.76 4.87
N SER A 48 5.52 -3.66 3.96
CA SER A 48 6.33 -2.46 3.72
C SER A 48 5.43 -1.29 3.28
N GLY A 49 5.87 -0.05 3.56
CA GLY A 49 5.18 1.15 3.10
C GLY A 49 4.91 1.12 1.59
N ILE A 50 5.80 0.52 0.79
CA ILE A 50 5.62 0.31 -0.67
C ILE A 50 4.47 -0.65 -0.98
N GLY A 51 4.39 -1.79 -0.31
CA GLY A 51 3.31 -2.75 -0.50
C GLY A 51 1.96 -2.21 -0.05
N GLN A 52 1.92 -1.46 1.07
CA GLN A 52 0.69 -0.83 1.56
C GLN A 52 0.18 0.25 0.60
N LEU A 53 1.07 1.02 -0.01
CA LEU A 53 0.70 2.05 -0.99
C LEU A 53 0.16 1.42 -2.28
N LEU A 54 0.89 0.44 -2.85
CA LEU A 54 0.46 -0.32 -4.04
C LEU A 54 -0.87 -1.08 -3.80
N SER A 55 -0.98 -1.74 -2.65
CA SER A 55 -2.19 -2.48 -2.27
C SER A 55 -3.37 -1.54 -2.00
N GLY A 56 -3.13 -0.37 -1.42
CA GLY A 56 -4.15 0.65 -1.20
C GLY A 56 -4.69 1.21 -2.52
N ILE A 57 -3.80 1.52 -3.48
CA ILE A 57 -4.18 1.94 -4.84
C ILE A 57 -5.00 0.85 -5.52
N LEU A 58 -4.56 -0.41 -5.44
CA LEU A 58 -5.28 -1.54 -6.03
C LEU A 58 -6.67 -1.73 -5.39
N CYS A 59 -6.79 -1.56 -4.07
CA CYS A 59 -8.09 -1.58 -3.36
C CYS A 59 -9.04 -0.48 -3.85
N ILE A 60 -8.53 0.74 -4.09
CA ILE A 60 -9.34 1.84 -4.63
C ILE A 60 -9.83 1.50 -6.04
N ILE A 61 -8.96 0.99 -6.91
CA ILE A 61 -9.31 0.58 -8.27
C ILE A 61 -10.37 -0.52 -8.25
N LEU A 62 -10.18 -1.58 -7.46
CA LEU A 62 -11.15 -2.67 -7.33
C LEU A 62 -12.47 -2.20 -6.73
N GLY A 63 -12.43 -1.27 -5.77
CA GLY A 63 -13.63 -0.63 -5.21
C GLY A 63 -14.43 0.10 -6.29
N ILE A 64 -13.76 0.88 -7.15
CA ILE A 64 -14.40 1.60 -8.27
C ILE A 64 -14.94 0.63 -9.33
N VAL A 65 -14.15 -0.37 -9.74
CA VAL A 65 -14.57 -1.40 -10.70
C VAL A 65 -15.78 -2.18 -10.17
N SER A 66 -15.81 -2.49 -8.86
CA SER A 66 -16.96 -3.12 -8.21
C SER A 66 -18.20 -2.22 -8.18
N PHE A 67 -18.09 -0.89 -8.34
CA PHE A 67 -19.26 -0.03 -8.53
C PHE A 67 -19.81 -0.08 -9.96
N ILE A 68 -18.95 -0.35 -10.94
CA ILE A 68 -19.31 -0.43 -12.37
C ILE A 68 -19.89 -1.82 -12.70
N ILE A 69 -19.28 -2.88 -12.18
CA ILE A 69 -19.79 -4.25 -12.28
C ILE A 69 -20.84 -4.43 -11.19
N LYS A 70 -22.11 -4.50 -11.61
CA LYS A 70 -23.29 -4.43 -10.71
C LYS A 70 -23.28 -5.50 -9.62
#